data_AF-A0A8T6IVM8-F1
#
_entry.id   AF-A0A8T6IVM8-F1
#
_cell.length_a   1.000
_cell.length_b   1.000
_cell.length_c   1.000
_cell.angle_alpha   90.00
_cell.angle_beta   90.00
_cell.angle_gamma   90.00
#
_symmetry.space_group_name_H-M   'P 1'
#
loop_
_entity.id
_entity.type
_entity.pdbx_description
1 polymer ?
#
loop_
_entity_poly.entity_id
_entity_poly.type
_entity_poly.pdbx_seq_one_letter_code
_entity_poly.pdbx_strand_id
1 'polypeptide(L)'
;MRLYLIRHGESENNVLIHETIYRRKVDPDLTARGYEQRDLLARHIASETDGIGERYAITHLYTSAMYRSLLTSQPLAAALGLAPAVWLDLHEMGGMFQERDGRVQGFGGMTRAAILNEFPGFQLPEDVHECGWYDAAMGRELETHSNYRAIKVALELRERSDSNDVIALVSHAGFLDLLLKAIFQQLPSRPYSMRYYHDNTAITRINFNDGWTTLHYMNRVDHLPAALRSY
;
A
#
# COMPACT_ATOMS: atom_id res chain seq x y z
N MET A 1 -6.00 9.41 -16.68
CA MET A 1 -5.09 8.59 -15.82
C MET A 1 -5.74 7.26 -15.41
N ARG A 2 -4.98 6.16 -15.38
CA ARG A 2 -5.40 4.86 -14.80
C ARG A 2 -4.68 4.63 -13.46
N LEU A 3 -5.39 4.12 -12.47
CA LEU A 3 -4.87 3.88 -11.12
C LEU A 3 -5.16 2.44 -10.69
N TYR A 4 -4.11 1.75 -10.24
CA TYR A 4 -4.17 0.44 -9.59
C TYR A 4 -3.75 0.58 -8.14
N LEU A 5 -4.66 0.27 -7.22
CA LEU A 5 -4.38 0.17 -5.80
C LEU A 5 -4.07 -1.30 -5.48
N ILE A 6 -2.92 -1.55 -4.87
CA ILE A 6 -2.41 -2.87 -4.57
C ILE A 6 -2.12 -2.94 -3.08
N ARG A 7 -2.65 -3.97 -2.40
CA ARG A 7 -2.27 -4.25 -1.02
C ARG A 7 -0.97 -5.05 -0.97
N HIS A 8 -0.11 -4.82 0.03
CA HIS A 8 1.07 -5.67 0.27
C HIS A 8 0.71 -7.17 0.47
N GLY A 9 1.69 -8.04 0.25
CA GLY A 9 1.59 -9.48 0.53
C GLY A 9 1.37 -9.81 2.01
N GLU A 10 0.99 -11.05 2.30
CA GLU A 10 0.75 -11.53 3.67
C GLU A 10 1.97 -11.27 4.54
N SER A 11 1.79 -10.49 5.60
CA SER A 11 2.84 -10.19 6.57
C SER A 11 2.75 -11.08 7.80
N GLU A 12 3.83 -11.15 8.58
CA GLU A 12 3.82 -11.86 9.86
C GLU A 12 2.75 -11.33 10.83
N ASN A 13 2.34 -10.06 10.70
CA ASN A 13 1.25 -9.51 11.49
C ASN A 13 -0.14 -9.92 10.97
N ASN A 14 -0.30 -10.28 9.69
CA ASN A 14 -1.60 -10.69 9.13
C ASN A 14 -2.06 -12.03 9.68
N VAL A 15 -1.13 -12.93 9.96
CA VAL A 15 -1.43 -14.26 10.51
C VAL A 15 -1.70 -14.25 12.01
N LEU A 16 -1.55 -13.10 12.68
CA LEU A 16 -1.81 -13.00 14.11
C LEU A 16 -3.31 -12.98 14.40
N ILE A 17 -3.72 -13.88 15.28
CA ILE A 17 -5.06 -13.92 15.85
C ILE A 17 -5.08 -13.25 17.24
N HIS A 18 -6.27 -13.12 17.84
CA HIS A 18 -6.46 -12.49 19.15
C HIS A 18 -5.51 -13.06 20.21
N GLU A 19 -5.32 -14.38 20.21
CA GLU A 19 -4.46 -15.12 21.12
C GLU A 19 -2.96 -14.85 20.91
N THR A 20 -2.57 -14.32 19.75
CA THR A 20 -1.16 -14.09 19.39
C THR A 20 -0.83 -12.64 19.07
N ILE A 21 -1.79 -11.72 19.21
CA ILE A 21 -1.64 -10.32 18.81
C ILE A 21 -0.50 -9.60 19.56
N TYR A 22 -0.15 -10.08 20.77
CA TYR A 22 1.00 -9.59 21.54
C TYR A 22 2.35 -9.82 20.85
N ARG A 23 2.41 -10.68 19.83
CA ARG A 23 3.61 -10.94 19.00
C ARG A 23 3.79 -9.96 17.85
N ARG A 24 2.87 -8.99 17.70
CA ARG A 24 2.92 -7.99 16.63
C ARG A 24 4.28 -7.27 16.59
N LYS A 25 4.90 -7.27 15.41
CA LYS A 25 6.15 -6.54 15.13
C LYS A 25 5.83 -5.17 14.54
N VAL A 26 6.64 -4.15 14.81
CA VAL A 26 6.39 -2.77 14.34
C VAL A 26 6.35 -2.71 12.82
N ASP A 27 7.42 -3.17 12.17
CA ASP A 27 7.51 -3.40 10.73
C ASP A 27 7.73 -4.90 10.47
N PRO A 28 6.68 -5.71 10.34
CA PRO A 28 6.82 -7.15 10.12
C PRO A 28 7.38 -7.45 8.72
N ASP A 29 8.04 -8.59 8.61
CA ASP A 29 8.39 -9.18 7.32
C ASP A 29 7.14 -9.75 6.62
N LEU A 30 7.29 -10.19 5.37
CA LEU A 30 6.35 -11.06 4.69
C LEU A 30 6.47 -12.51 5.20
N THR A 31 5.36 -13.25 5.17
CA THR A 31 5.40 -14.70 5.37
C THR A 31 5.91 -15.38 4.10
N ALA A 32 6.25 -16.68 4.18
CA ALA A 32 6.58 -17.46 2.98
C ALA A 32 5.46 -17.40 1.91
N ARG A 33 4.18 -17.39 2.35
CA ARG A 33 3.02 -17.17 1.47
C ARG A 33 3.04 -15.75 0.88
N GLY A 34 3.36 -14.73 1.67
CA GLY A 34 3.49 -13.35 1.22
C GLY A 34 4.54 -13.16 0.13
N TYR A 35 5.68 -13.85 0.25
CA TYR A 35 6.72 -13.90 -0.79
C TYR A 35 6.18 -14.52 -2.09
N GLU A 36 5.47 -15.65 -2.02
CA GLU A 36 4.89 -16.29 -3.21
C GLU A 36 3.80 -15.41 -3.86
N GLN A 37 2.97 -14.75 -3.04
CA GLN A 37 1.94 -13.82 -3.51
C GLN A 37 2.53 -12.65 -4.30
N ARG A 38 3.58 -11.98 -3.79
CA ARG A 38 4.19 -10.83 -4.50
C ARG A 38 4.83 -11.22 -5.83
N ASP A 39 5.39 -12.44 -5.91
CA ASP A 39 6.02 -12.95 -7.13
C ASP A 39 4.98 -13.34 -8.18
N LEU A 40 3.84 -13.90 -7.76
CA LEU A 40 2.68 -14.14 -8.63
C LEU A 40 2.06 -12.83 -9.13
N LEU A 41 1.91 -11.85 -8.23
CA LEU A 41 1.42 -10.52 -8.58
C LEU A 41 2.31 -9.85 -9.65
N ALA A 42 3.63 -9.88 -9.47
CA ALA A 42 4.58 -9.32 -10.42
C ALA A 42 4.46 -9.97 -11.80
N ARG A 43 4.43 -11.30 -11.85
CA ARG A 43 4.26 -12.05 -13.11
C ARG A 43 2.94 -11.71 -13.78
N HIS A 44 1.84 -11.65 -13.03
CA HIS A 44 0.53 -11.35 -13.56
C HIS A 44 0.47 -9.95 -14.18
N ILE A 45 0.89 -8.92 -13.45
CA ILE A 45 0.86 -7.54 -13.96
C ILE A 45 1.75 -7.37 -15.20
N ALA A 46 2.87 -8.07 -15.28
CA ALA A 46 3.81 -7.96 -16.40
C ALA A 46 3.35 -8.69 -17.68
N SER A 47 2.55 -9.76 -17.55
CA SER A 47 2.23 -10.64 -18.69
C SER A 47 0.76 -10.65 -19.11
N GLU A 48 -0.15 -10.36 -18.19
CA GLU A 48 -1.59 -10.52 -18.40
C GLU A 48 -2.31 -9.19 -18.69
N THR A 49 -3.60 -9.30 -18.96
CA THR A 49 -4.54 -8.17 -18.97
C THR A 49 -5.30 -8.09 -17.66
N ASP A 50 -5.78 -6.89 -17.34
CA ASP A 50 -6.56 -6.64 -16.16
C ASP A 50 -8.02 -7.12 -16.27
N GLY A 51 -8.84 -6.77 -15.28
CA GLY A 51 -10.21 -7.28 -15.14
C GLY A 51 -11.18 -6.88 -16.23
N ILE A 52 -10.81 -5.92 -17.09
CA ILE A 52 -11.63 -5.51 -18.22
C ILE A 52 -10.93 -5.75 -19.57
N GLY A 53 -9.82 -6.53 -19.57
CA GLY A 53 -9.14 -6.96 -20.79
C GLY A 53 -8.11 -5.99 -21.34
N GLU A 54 -7.72 -4.94 -20.60
CA GLU A 54 -6.63 -4.04 -21.01
C GLU A 54 -5.29 -4.51 -20.45
N ARG A 55 -4.19 -4.21 -21.16
CA ARG A 55 -2.86 -4.36 -20.56
C ARG A 55 -2.71 -3.37 -19.40
N TYR A 56 -2.09 -3.84 -18.31
CA TYR A 56 -1.74 -2.98 -17.18
C TYR A 56 -0.93 -1.78 -17.65
N ALA A 57 0.18 -1.99 -18.35
CA ALA A 57 1.04 -0.93 -18.93
C ALA A 57 1.38 0.18 -17.90
N ILE A 58 1.76 -0.23 -16.69
CA ILE A 58 2.14 0.66 -15.60
C ILE A 58 3.30 1.55 -16.04
N THR A 59 3.16 2.86 -15.89
CA THR A 59 4.22 3.85 -16.16
C THR A 59 4.87 4.36 -14.89
N HIS A 60 4.14 4.34 -13.76
CA HIS A 60 4.64 4.79 -12.47
C HIS A 60 4.28 3.79 -11.38
N LEU A 61 5.27 3.44 -10.54
CA LEU A 61 5.10 2.58 -9.38
C LEU A 61 5.43 3.37 -8.12
N TYR A 62 4.45 3.57 -7.26
CA TYR A 62 4.67 4.13 -5.93
C TYR A 62 4.43 3.07 -4.85
N THR A 63 5.12 3.23 -3.73
CA THR A 63 5.01 2.32 -2.58
C THR A 63 5.05 3.08 -1.27
N SER A 64 4.34 2.56 -0.28
CA SER A 64 4.59 2.88 1.13
C SER A 64 6.03 2.54 1.52
N ALA A 65 6.57 3.27 2.50
CA ALA A 65 7.88 3.05 3.09
C ALA A 65 7.91 1.90 4.12
N MET A 66 6.76 1.33 4.49
CA MET A 66 6.70 0.16 5.36
C MET A 66 7.30 -1.07 4.68
N TYR A 67 8.10 -1.84 5.42
CA TYR A 67 8.96 -2.90 4.89
C TYR A 67 8.22 -3.91 4.00
N ARG A 68 7.07 -4.42 4.45
CA ARG A 68 6.22 -5.33 3.67
C ARG A 68 5.74 -4.78 2.31
N SER A 69 5.57 -3.46 2.20
CA SER A 69 5.20 -2.80 0.93
C SER A 69 6.40 -2.65 0.01
N LEU A 70 7.58 -2.31 0.55
CA LEU A 70 8.85 -2.30 -0.18
C LEU A 70 9.16 -3.70 -0.75
N LEU A 71 9.04 -4.73 0.09
CA LEU A 71 9.19 -6.13 -0.29
C LEU A 71 8.20 -6.52 -1.39
N THR A 72 6.93 -6.12 -1.30
CA THR A 72 5.93 -6.44 -2.34
C THR A 72 6.25 -5.73 -3.66
N SER A 73 6.78 -4.51 -3.60
CA SER A 73 7.07 -3.68 -4.77
C SER A 73 8.33 -4.11 -5.53
N GLN A 74 9.30 -4.73 -4.86
CA GLN A 74 10.58 -5.13 -5.44
C GLN A 74 10.46 -6.05 -6.68
N PRO A 75 9.74 -7.19 -6.65
CA PRO A 75 9.58 -8.01 -7.85
C PRO A 75 8.73 -7.32 -8.93
N LEU A 76 7.78 -6.46 -8.53
CA LEU A 76 6.99 -5.64 -9.45
C LEU A 76 7.89 -4.68 -10.25
N ALA A 77 8.79 -3.98 -9.55
CA ALA A 77 9.77 -3.07 -10.12
C ALA A 77 10.65 -3.77 -11.15
N ALA A 78 11.19 -4.94 -10.78
CA ALA A 78 12.03 -5.74 -11.66
C ALA A 78 11.27 -6.22 -12.91
N ALA A 79 10.03 -6.70 -12.75
CA ALA A 79 9.23 -7.20 -13.85
C ALA A 79 8.78 -6.09 -14.82
N LEU A 80 8.60 -4.86 -14.32
CA LEU A 80 8.18 -3.69 -15.09
C LEU A 80 9.35 -2.84 -15.61
N GLY A 81 10.57 -3.07 -15.12
CA GLY A 81 11.73 -2.23 -15.44
C GLY A 81 11.61 -0.80 -14.89
N LEU A 82 10.90 -0.61 -13.77
CA LEU A 82 10.64 0.70 -13.17
C LEU A 82 11.39 0.87 -11.86
N ALA A 83 11.75 2.11 -11.54
CA ALA A 83 12.25 2.51 -10.22
C ALA A 83 11.07 2.92 -9.33
N PRO A 84 10.75 2.19 -8.24
CA PRO A 84 9.64 2.56 -7.37
C PRO A 84 9.94 3.85 -6.62
N ALA A 85 8.96 4.74 -6.56
CA ALA A 85 9.03 5.94 -5.74
C ALA A 85 8.32 5.74 -4.40
N VAL A 86 9.04 5.94 -3.30
CA VAL A 86 8.44 5.93 -1.98
C VAL A 86 7.58 7.18 -1.80
N TRP A 87 6.31 6.98 -1.48
CA TRP A 87 5.38 8.05 -1.14
C TRP A 87 4.96 7.87 0.31
N LEU A 88 5.50 8.73 1.19
CA LEU A 88 5.38 8.59 2.64
C LEU A 88 3.93 8.57 3.12
N ASP A 89 3.03 9.28 2.45
CA ASP A 89 1.61 9.31 2.79
C ASP A 89 0.87 7.99 2.49
N LEU A 90 1.50 6.97 1.90
CA LEU A 90 0.86 5.67 1.62
C LEU A 90 0.95 4.66 2.78
N HIS A 91 1.47 5.04 3.94
CA HIS A 91 1.65 4.14 5.08
C HIS A 91 0.33 3.78 5.79
N GLU A 92 0.32 2.59 6.43
CA GLU A 92 -0.86 2.06 7.15
C GLU A 92 -1.31 3.00 8.27
N MET A 93 -2.62 3.02 8.53
CA MET A 93 -3.17 3.78 9.65
C MET A 93 -2.45 3.44 10.97
N GLY A 94 -2.23 4.44 11.81
CA GLY A 94 -1.52 4.29 13.08
C GLY A 94 -0.01 4.45 12.96
N GLY A 95 0.55 4.40 11.74
CA GLY A 95 1.98 4.59 11.51
C GLY A 95 2.85 3.50 12.11
N MET A 96 4.05 3.88 12.56
CA MET A 96 5.07 2.98 13.07
C MET A 96 5.06 2.96 14.60
N PHE A 97 4.26 2.08 15.20
CA PHE A 97 4.11 2.02 16.65
C PHE A 97 4.07 0.60 17.21
N GLN A 98 4.29 0.50 18.52
CA GLN A 98 4.00 -0.68 19.34
C GLN A 98 3.24 -0.25 20.59
N GLU A 99 2.27 -1.07 21.00
CA GLU A 99 1.59 -0.91 22.28
C GLU A 99 1.91 -2.12 23.17
N ARG A 100 2.47 -1.87 24.37
CA ARG A 100 2.75 -2.90 25.39
C ARG A 100 2.34 -2.38 26.75
N ASP A 101 1.58 -3.18 27.49
CA ASP A 101 1.11 -2.85 28.84
C ASP A 101 0.42 -1.48 28.93
N GLY A 102 -0.37 -1.13 27.90
CA GLY A 102 -1.07 0.15 27.77
C GLY A 102 -0.17 1.36 27.46
N ARG A 103 1.12 1.15 27.15
CA ARG A 103 2.06 2.20 26.72
C ARG A 103 2.30 2.12 25.22
N VAL A 104 2.11 3.25 24.55
CA VAL A 104 2.38 3.41 23.11
C VAL A 104 3.80 3.97 22.92
N GLN A 105 4.56 3.31 22.06
CA GLN A 105 5.89 3.76 21.61
C GLN A 105 5.89 3.88 20.08
N GLY A 106 6.30 5.03 19.56
CA GLY A 106 6.53 5.25 18.13
C GLY A 106 7.95 4.89 17.70
N PHE A 107 8.13 4.62 16.41
CA PHE A 107 9.38 4.20 15.77
C PHE A 107 9.56 4.91 14.44
N GLY A 108 10.80 5.18 14.03
CA GLY A 108 11.07 5.90 12.78
C GLY A 108 10.96 5.07 11.50
N GLY A 109 10.92 3.73 11.61
CA GLY A 109 11.04 2.83 10.47
C GLY A 109 12.48 2.74 9.94
N MET A 110 12.64 2.21 8.72
CA MET A 110 13.96 2.06 8.09
C MET A 110 14.56 3.43 7.71
N THR A 111 15.86 3.57 7.87
CA THR A 111 16.61 4.76 7.43
C THR A 111 16.80 4.77 5.91
N ARG A 112 17.16 5.92 5.35
CA ARG A 112 17.55 6.04 3.93
C ARG A 112 18.62 5.02 3.53
N ALA A 113 19.69 4.93 4.32
CA ALA A 113 20.79 4.01 4.05
C ALA A 113 20.31 2.55 4.06
N ALA A 114 19.47 2.16 5.03
CA ALA A 114 18.93 0.81 5.11
C ALA A 114 18.04 0.48 3.90
N ILE A 115 17.13 1.38 3.52
CA ILE A 115 16.25 1.17 2.36
C ILE A 115 17.08 1.06 1.07
N LEU A 116 18.04 1.95 0.82
CA LEU A 116 18.82 1.91 -0.42
C LEU A 116 19.77 0.71 -0.51
N ASN A 117 20.24 0.19 0.64
CA ASN A 117 21.06 -1.00 0.68
C ASN A 117 20.26 -2.25 0.28
N GLU A 118 19.02 -2.37 0.77
CA GLU A 118 18.18 -3.56 0.53
C GLU A 118 17.32 -3.47 -0.74
N PHE A 119 16.92 -2.26 -1.11
CA PHE A 119 16.07 -1.94 -2.25
C PHE A 119 16.80 -0.98 -3.21
N PRO A 120 17.91 -1.41 -3.83
CA PRO A 120 18.67 -0.56 -4.72
C PRO A 120 17.80 -0.07 -5.89
N GLY A 121 17.90 1.22 -6.19
CA GLY A 121 17.13 1.86 -7.26
C GLY A 121 15.77 2.42 -6.85
N PHE A 122 15.31 2.20 -5.61
CA PHE A 122 14.12 2.88 -5.10
C PHE A 122 14.40 4.38 -4.94
N GLN A 123 13.45 5.21 -5.35
CA GLN A 123 13.51 6.65 -5.21
C GLN A 123 12.90 7.06 -3.88
N LEU A 124 13.65 7.81 -3.07
CA LEU A 124 13.23 8.21 -1.72
C LEU A 124 13.15 9.73 -1.60
N PRO A 125 12.06 10.29 -1.05
CA PRO A 125 11.95 11.73 -0.80
C PRO A 125 12.95 12.17 0.28
N GLU A 126 13.33 13.45 0.29
CA GLU A 126 14.35 14.01 1.19
C GLU A 126 14.03 13.77 2.67
N ASP A 127 12.74 13.70 3.02
CA ASP A 127 12.23 13.41 4.37
C ASP A 127 12.57 12.00 4.89
N VAL A 128 13.11 11.11 4.06
CA VAL A 128 13.71 9.85 4.52
C VAL A 128 15.17 10.10 4.86
N HIS A 129 15.51 10.05 6.15
CA HIS A 129 16.84 10.35 6.65
C HIS A 129 17.33 9.31 7.68
N GLU A 130 18.35 9.66 8.46
CA GLU A 130 19.02 8.75 9.41
C GLU A 130 18.15 8.36 10.61
N CYS A 131 17.05 9.07 10.88
CA CYS A 131 16.11 8.70 11.94
C CYS A 131 14.97 7.82 11.43
N GLY A 132 14.94 7.50 10.14
CA GLY A 132 13.86 6.80 9.48
C GLY A 132 13.02 7.70 8.57
N TRP A 133 11.83 7.21 8.22
CA TRP A 133 10.86 7.89 7.35
C TRP A 133 9.61 8.36 8.11
N TYR A 134 9.41 7.90 9.35
CA TYR A 134 8.26 8.22 10.19
C TYR A 134 8.69 9.03 11.42
N ASP A 135 7.81 9.92 11.91
CA ASP A 135 8.05 10.65 13.16
C ASP A 135 7.71 9.77 14.38
N ALA A 136 8.75 9.23 15.03
CA ALA A 136 8.60 8.42 16.22
C ALA A 136 7.93 9.16 17.40
N ALA A 137 8.02 10.51 17.45
CA ALA A 137 7.39 11.30 18.51
C ALA A 137 5.86 11.31 18.42
N MET A 138 5.30 11.02 17.23
CA MET A 138 3.86 10.89 17.04
C MET A 138 3.27 9.70 17.79
N GLY A 139 4.09 8.70 18.16
CA GLY A 139 3.60 7.47 18.76
C GLY A 139 2.73 6.71 17.76
N ARG A 140 1.45 6.51 18.13
CA ARG A 140 0.42 5.97 17.23
C ARG A 140 -0.28 7.12 16.52
N GLU A 141 -0.24 7.13 15.20
CA GLU A 141 -0.97 8.11 14.38
C GLU A 141 -2.44 8.20 14.77
N LEU A 142 -2.96 9.42 14.91
CA LEU A 142 -4.38 9.69 15.13
C LEU A 142 -5.19 9.39 13.86
N GLU A 143 -6.41 8.89 14.04
CA GLU A 143 -7.33 8.56 12.93
C GLU A 143 -7.60 9.77 12.03
N THR A 144 -7.66 10.98 12.58
CA THR A 144 -7.82 12.24 11.81
C THR A 144 -6.63 12.50 10.88
N HIS A 145 -5.41 12.14 11.28
CA HIS A 145 -4.22 12.28 10.44
C HIS A 145 -4.24 11.27 9.28
N SER A 146 -4.63 10.01 9.53
CA SER A 146 -4.78 9.02 8.47
C SER A 146 -5.82 9.46 7.43
N ASN A 147 -6.96 10.04 7.88
CA ASN A 147 -7.98 10.61 7.00
C ASN A 147 -7.44 11.81 6.20
N TYR A 148 -6.71 12.71 6.84
CA TYR A 148 -6.07 13.84 6.17
C TYR A 148 -5.12 13.36 5.06
N ARG A 149 -4.26 12.38 5.34
CA ARG A 149 -3.35 11.80 4.32
C ARG A 149 -4.11 11.18 3.16
N ALA A 150 -5.18 10.44 3.42
CA ALA A 150 -6.01 9.87 2.36
C ALA A 150 -6.63 10.95 1.46
N ILE A 151 -7.12 12.05 2.03
CA ILE A 151 -7.62 13.21 1.28
C ILE A 151 -6.49 13.86 0.46
N LYS A 152 -5.32 14.09 1.08
CA LYS A 152 -4.15 14.67 0.42
C LYS A 152 -3.73 13.84 -0.80
N VAL A 153 -3.55 12.53 -0.63
CA VAL A 153 -3.20 11.61 -1.72
C VAL A 153 -4.29 11.59 -2.80
N ALA A 154 -5.57 11.60 -2.44
CA ALA A 154 -6.66 11.65 -3.41
C ALA A 154 -6.65 12.96 -4.23
N LEU A 155 -6.32 14.10 -3.62
CA LEU A 155 -6.19 15.38 -4.32
C LEU A 155 -4.98 15.38 -5.27
N GLU A 156 -3.82 14.91 -4.83
CA GLU A 156 -2.62 14.79 -5.68
C GLU A 156 -2.84 13.85 -6.88
N LEU A 157 -3.61 12.77 -6.69
CA LEU A 157 -4.01 11.89 -7.79
C LEU A 157 -4.97 12.58 -8.78
N ARG A 158 -5.87 13.42 -8.28
CA ARG A 158 -6.80 14.19 -9.12
C ARG A 158 -6.10 15.25 -9.94
N GLU A 159 -5.07 15.90 -9.41
CA GLU A 159 -4.24 16.86 -10.16
C GLU A 159 -3.56 16.22 -11.39
N ARG A 160 -3.42 14.89 -11.38
CA ARG A 160 -2.84 14.11 -12.48
C ARG A 160 -3.89 13.48 -13.38
N SER A 161 -5.20 13.75 -13.19
CA SER A 161 -6.30 13.08 -13.90
C SER A 161 -6.17 13.13 -15.42
N ASP A 162 -5.68 14.27 -15.92
CA ASP A 162 -5.62 14.58 -17.36
C ASP A 162 -4.38 13.98 -18.03
N SER A 163 -3.49 13.35 -17.25
CA SER A 163 -2.35 12.63 -17.79
C SER A 163 -2.77 11.28 -18.40
N ASN A 164 -1.91 10.78 -19.29
CA ASN A 164 -1.96 9.40 -19.77
C ASN A 164 -1.26 8.42 -18.81
N ASP A 165 -0.99 8.84 -17.57
CA ASP A 165 -0.27 8.02 -16.61
C ASP A 165 -1.08 6.79 -16.21
N VAL A 166 -0.34 5.72 -15.97
CA VAL A 166 -0.86 4.46 -15.45
C VAL A 166 -0.09 4.16 -14.17
N ILE A 167 -0.74 4.40 -13.05
CA ILE A 167 -0.12 4.40 -11.73
C ILE A 167 -0.47 3.11 -11.01
N ALA A 168 0.53 2.43 -10.45
CA ALA A 168 0.34 1.42 -9.42
C ALA A 168 0.79 1.97 -8.06
N LEU A 169 -0.05 1.83 -7.03
CA LEU A 169 0.25 2.19 -5.63
C LEU A 169 0.24 0.93 -4.77
N VAL A 170 1.36 0.59 -4.13
CA VAL A 170 1.43 -0.50 -3.16
C VAL A 170 1.30 0.05 -1.73
N SER A 171 0.23 -0.34 -1.05
CA SER A 171 -0.14 0.17 0.28
C SER A 171 -0.82 -0.92 1.13
N HIS A 172 -1.71 -0.55 2.05
CA HIS A 172 -2.22 -1.36 3.14
C HIS A 172 -3.74 -1.33 3.22
N ALA A 173 -4.37 -2.36 3.78
CA ALA A 173 -5.84 -2.48 3.76
C ALA A 173 -6.54 -1.28 4.40
N GLY A 174 -6.08 -0.84 5.58
CA GLY A 174 -6.70 0.26 6.29
C GLY A 174 -6.58 1.59 5.54
N PHE A 175 -5.36 1.91 5.08
CA PHE A 175 -5.13 3.12 4.30
C PHE A 175 -5.87 3.11 2.95
N LEU A 176 -5.89 1.99 2.23
CA LEU A 176 -6.61 1.88 0.94
C LEU A 176 -8.12 2.06 1.10
N ASP A 177 -8.69 1.59 2.22
CA ASP A 177 -10.09 1.85 2.56
C ASP A 177 -10.38 3.36 2.70
N LEU A 178 -9.54 4.08 3.44
CA LEU A 178 -9.65 5.54 3.57
C LEU A 178 -9.44 6.25 2.23
N LEU A 179 -8.45 5.81 1.44
CA LEU A 179 -8.14 6.40 0.15
C LEU A 179 -9.29 6.22 -0.84
N LEU A 180 -9.93 5.05 -0.88
CA LEU A 180 -11.12 4.83 -1.71
C LEU A 180 -12.27 5.76 -1.30
N LYS A 181 -12.52 5.91 0.00
CA LYS A 181 -13.52 6.87 0.51
C LYS A 181 -13.19 8.29 0.07
N ALA A 182 -11.93 8.72 0.19
CA ALA A 182 -11.48 10.04 -0.23
C ALA A 182 -11.61 10.25 -1.75
N ILE A 183 -11.18 9.30 -2.58
CA ILE A 183 -11.28 9.35 -4.04
C ILE A 183 -12.75 9.51 -4.48
N PHE A 184 -13.69 8.79 -3.84
CA PHE A 184 -15.11 8.87 -4.17
C PHE A 184 -15.90 9.87 -3.32
N GLN A 185 -15.22 10.78 -2.61
CA GLN A 185 -15.82 11.82 -1.77
C GLN A 185 -16.87 11.30 -0.77
N GLN A 186 -16.64 10.10 -0.24
CA GLN A 186 -17.49 9.50 0.78
C GLN A 186 -17.11 10.03 2.15
N LEU A 187 -18.09 10.59 2.85
CA LEU A 187 -17.89 10.98 4.24
C LEU A 187 -17.60 9.74 5.10
N PRO A 188 -16.69 9.84 6.10
CA PRO A 188 -16.41 8.76 7.05
C PRO A 188 -17.55 8.65 8.08
N SER A 189 -18.80 8.55 7.62
CA SER A 189 -20.00 8.51 8.46
C SER A 189 -20.22 7.16 9.15
N ARG A 190 -19.48 6.12 8.74
CA ARG A 190 -19.56 4.75 9.24
C ARG A 190 -18.18 4.11 9.45
N PRO A 191 -17.26 4.73 10.20
CA PRO A 191 -15.84 4.34 10.24
C PRO A 191 -15.63 2.94 10.85
N TYR A 192 -16.53 2.50 11.73
CA TYR A 192 -16.45 1.20 12.39
C TYR A 192 -17.39 0.12 11.82
N SER A 193 -18.32 0.49 10.94
CA SER A 193 -19.35 -0.41 10.43
C SER A 193 -19.33 -0.60 8.90
N MET A 194 -18.45 0.10 8.18
CA MET A 194 -18.31 -0.03 6.73
C MET A 194 -16.86 0.13 6.29
N ARG A 195 -16.34 -0.88 5.59
CA ARG A 195 -14.98 -0.89 5.06
C ARG A 195 -14.95 -1.48 3.66
N TYR A 196 -14.14 -0.86 2.80
CA TYR A 196 -13.65 -1.46 1.58
C TYR A 196 -12.62 -2.53 1.94
N TYR A 197 -12.93 -3.78 1.61
CA TYR A 197 -12.12 -4.93 1.98
C TYR A 197 -11.03 -5.20 0.93
N HIS A 198 -9.81 -5.51 1.37
CA HIS A 198 -8.65 -5.72 0.51
C HIS A 198 -7.89 -6.97 0.96
N ASP A 199 -7.86 -8.04 0.18
CA ASP A 199 -6.99 -9.20 0.40
C ASP A 199 -5.53 -8.86 0.10
N ASN A 200 -4.59 -9.64 0.63
CA ASN A 200 -3.17 -9.47 0.35
C ASN A 200 -2.86 -9.60 -1.15
N THR A 201 -2.06 -8.67 -1.69
CA THR A 201 -1.79 -8.52 -3.14
C THR A 201 -3.00 -8.30 -4.04
N ALA A 202 -4.19 -8.04 -3.48
CA ALA A 202 -5.35 -7.76 -4.29
C ALA A 202 -5.21 -6.44 -5.04
N ILE A 203 -5.77 -6.41 -6.25
CA ILE A 203 -5.71 -5.28 -7.17
C ILE A 203 -7.10 -4.62 -7.26
N THR A 204 -7.16 -3.31 -7.11
CA THR A 204 -8.33 -2.48 -7.34
C THR A 204 -8.04 -1.49 -8.46
N ARG A 205 -8.89 -1.40 -9.50
CA ARG A 205 -8.68 -0.53 -10.66
C ARG A 205 -9.66 0.63 -10.68
N ILE A 206 -9.13 1.84 -10.82
CA ILE A 206 -9.86 3.10 -10.92
C ILE A 206 -9.38 3.85 -12.16
N ASN A 207 -10.29 4.46 -12.90
CA ASN A 207 -9.95 5.40 -13.95
C ASN A 207 -10.37 6.82 -13.54
N PHE A 208 -9.46 7.77 -13.76
CA PHE A 208 -9.74 9.20 -13.72
C PHE A 208 -9.82 9.69 -15.16
N ASN A 209 -10.98 10.22 -15.53
CA ASN A 209 -11.26 10.83 -16.81
C ASN A 209 -11.74 12.27 -16.56
N ASP A 210 -11.84 13.08 -17.62
CA ASP A 210 -12.38 14.44 -17.53
C ASP A 210 -13.79 14.43 -16.89
N GLY A 211 -13.89 14.99 -15.68
CA GLY A 211 -15.12 15.07 -14.89
C GLY A 211 -15.63 13.77 -14.24
N TRP A 212 -15.02 12.60 -14.50
CA TRP A 212 -15.51 11.31 -14.01
C TRP A 212 -14.44 10.45 -13.36
N THR A 213 -14.80 9.82 -12.24
CA THR A 213 -13.99 8.80 -11.57
C THR A 213 -14.76 7.48 -11.56
N THR A 214 -14.17 6.41 -12.08
CA THR A 214 -14.84 5.12 -12.23
C THR A 214 -14.06 4.02 -11.52
N LEU A 215 -14.70 3.31 -10.60
CA LEU A 215 -14.19 2.05 -10.04
C LEU A 215 -14.59 0.92 -10.98
N HIS A 216 -13.62 0.31 -11.67
CA HIS A 216 -13.88 -0.80 -12.60
C HIS A 216 -14.06 -2.12 -11.88
N TYR A 217 -13.16 -2.42 -10.94
CA TYR A 217 -13.24 -3.57 -10.07
C TYR A 217 -12.45 -3.31 -8.81
N MET A 218 -12.76 -4.09 -7.78
CA MET A 218 -12.13 -4.00 -6.48
C MET A 218 -11.72 -5.38 -6.00
N ASN A 219 -10.60 -5.45 -5.28
CA ASN A 219 -10.17 -6.63 -4.54
C ASN A 219 -10.00 -7.88 -5.43
N ARG A 220 -9.46 -7.71 -6.64
CA ARG A 220 -9.23 -8.82 -7.57
C ARG A 220 -7.96 -9.58 -7.20
N VAL A 221 -8.07 -10.91 -7.13
CA VAL A 221 -6.99 -11.83 -6.70
C VAL A 221 -6.81 -13.01 -7.65
N ASP A 222 -7.15 -12.82 -8.93
CA ASP A 222 -7.17 -13.91 -9.93
C ASP A 222 -5.77 -14.47 -10.22
N HIS A 223 -4.72 -13.70 -9.92
CA HIS A 223 -3.32 -14.15 -9.97
C HIS A 223 -2.97 -15.15 -8.87
N LEU A 224 -3.83 -15.31 -7.86
CA LEU A 224 -3.61 -16.21 -6.73
C LEU A 224 -4.44 -17.49 -6.85
N PRO A 225 -3.80 -18.68 -6.74
CA PRO A 225 -4.52 -19.90 -6.46
C PRO A 225 -5.18 -19.81 -5.08
N ALA A 226 -6.26 -20.57 -4.86
CA ALA A 226 -7.08 -20.49 -3.65
C ALA A 226 -6.27 -20.63 -2.34
N ALA A 227 -5.26 -21.50 -2.31
CA ALA A 227 -4.41 -21.74 -1.14
C ALA A 227 -3.53 -20.55 -0.74
N LEU A 228 -3.33 -19.58 -1.64
CA LEU A 228 -2.55 -18.38 -1.39
C LEU A 228 -3.43 -17.14 -1.18
N ARG A 229 -4.76 -17.25 -1.20
CA ARG A 229 -5.64 -16.11 -0.92
C ARG A 229 -5.69 -15.88 0.59
N SER A 230 -5.38 -14.67 1.03
CA SER A 230 -5.35 -14.28 2.44
C SER A 230 -5.71 -12.82 2.60
N TYR A 231 -6.01 -12.43 3.85
CA TYR A 231 -6.23 -11.07 4.29
C TYR A 231 -5.23 -10.66 5.36
#